data_AF-A0A4P9XYR2-F1
#
_entry.id   AF-A0A4P9XYR2-F1
#
_cell.length_a   1.000
_cell.length_b   1.000
_cell.length_c   1.000
_cell.angle_alpha   90.00
_cell.angle_beta   90.00
_cell.angle_gamma   90.00
#
_symmetry.space_group_name_H-M   'P 1'
#
loop_
_entity.id
_entity.type
_entity.pdbx_description
1 polymer ?
#
loop_
_entity_poly.entity_id
_entity_poly.type
_entity_poly.pdbx_seq_one_letter_code
_entity_poly.pdbx_strand_id
1 'polypeptide(L)'
;LGNNTKAAVIRIGLMEMKRFSIRFYGGVREETFFESCGVADVITTCLGGRNRRIAEARVLTGKTFDVLEREMLNGQKLQGTTTAKEIHALLDQEGITHEFPLFTRVYRICYEDLAPEHIVTDL
;
A
#
# COMPACT_ATOMS: atom_id res chain seq x y z
N LEU A 1 -14.17 8.46 0.61
CA LEU A 1 -14.13 7.82 1.94
C LEU A 1 -13.75 8.84 3.01
N GLY A 2 -14.29 8.73 4.23
CA GLY A 2 -14.05 9.66 5.33
C GLY A 2 -12.76 9.38 6.11
N ASN A 3 -12.46 10.23 7.10
CA ASN A 3 -11.23 10.14 7.91
C ASN A 3 -11.12 8.82 8.69
N ASN A 4 -12.22 8.32 9.24
CA ASN A 4 -12.22 7.05 10.00
C ASN A 4 -11.85 5.86 9.12
N THR A 5 -12.35 5.81 7.89
CA THR A 5 -11.99 4.75 6.93
C THR A 5 -10.51 4.82 6.56
N LYS A 6 -9.97 6.03 6.34
CA LYS A 6 -8.53 6.21 6.08
C LYS A 6 -7.69 5.71 7.27
N ALA A 7 -8.09 6.06 8.50
CA ALA A 7 -7.41 5.60 9.71
C ALA A 7 -7.43 4.06 9.84
N ALA A 8 -8.56 3.42 9.50
CA ALA A 8 -8.66 1.96 9.49
C ALA A 8 -7.71 1.32 8.48
N VAL A 9 -7.64 1.84 7.24
CA VAL A 9 -6.70 1.36 6.20
C VAL A 9 -5.25 1.52 6.66
N ILE A 10 -4.89 2.67 7.23
CA ILE A 10 -3.54 2.92 7.76
C ILE A 10 -3.20 1.91 8.87
N ARG A 11 -4.11 1.70 9.82
CA ARG A 11 -3.93 0.76 10.92
C ARG A 11 -3.73 -0.67 10.41
N ILE A 12 -4.58 -1.12 9.49
CA ILE A 12 -4.48 -2.47 8.91
C ILE A 12 -3.19 -2.64 8.13
N GLY A 13 -2.81 -1.64 7.32
CA GLY A 13 -1.54 -1.64 6.60
C GLY A 13 -0.34 -1.76 7.53
N LEU A 14 -0.32 -1.02 8.64
CA LEU A 14 0.75 -1.13 9.63
C LEU A 14 0.81 -2.53 10.28
N MET A 15 -0.35 -3.15 10.53
CA MET A 15 -0.41 -4.51 11.05
C MET A 15 0.11 -5.55 10.04
N GLU A 16 -0.22 -5.39 8.76
CA GLU A 16 0.32 -6.23 7.68
C GLU A 16 1.83 -6.02 7.49
N MET A 17 2.32 -4.78 7.55
CA MET A 17 3.76 -4.48 7.54
C MET A 17 4.50 -5.17 8.69
N LYS A 18 3.93 -5.12 9.90
CA LYS A 18 4.49 -5.80 11.07
C LYS A 18 4.53 -7.31 10.88
N ARG A 19 3.40 -7.91 10.48
CA ARG A 19 3.29 -9.36 10.23
C ARG A 19 4.27 -9.82 9.16
N PHE A 20 4.34 -9.08 8.05
CA PHE A 20 5.25 -9.36 6.93
C PHE A 20 6.69 -9.34 7.41
N SER A 21 7.08 -8.29 8.14
CA SER A 21 8.45 -8.13 8.62
C SER A 21 8.87 -9.26 9.57
N ILE A 22 8.02 -9.60 10.54
CA ILE A 22 8.30 -10.70 11.49
C ILE A 22 8.39 -12.05 10.78
N ARG A 23 7.60 -12.27 9.73
CA ARG A 23 7.59 -13.55 9.00
C ARG A 23 8.82 -13.73 8.11
N PHE A 24 9.25 -12.67 7.42
CA PHE A 24 10.30 -12.76 6.41
C PHE A 24 11.69 -12.33 6.88
N TYR A 25 11.81 -11.65 8.03
CA TYR A 25 13.10 -11.16 8.54
C TYR A 25 13.31 -11.54 10.01
N GLY A 26 14.50 -12.06 10.31
CA GLY A 26 14.92 -12.32 11.69
C GLY A 26 15.30 -11.03 12.44
N GLY A 27 15.10 -11.02 13.76
CA GLY A 27 15.51 -9.90 14.62
C GLY A 27 14.59 -8.67 14.59
N VAL A 28 13.41 -8.78 13.97
CA VAL A 28 12.40 -7.72 13.98
C VAL A 28 11.82 -7.56 15.39
N ARG A 29 11.83 -6.32 15.88
CA ARG A 29 11.27 -5.93 17.17
C ARG A 29 9.96 -5.16 16.95
N GLU A 30 8.88 -5.57 17.60
CA GLU A 30 7.57 -4.92 17.44
C GLU A 30 7.61 -3.44 17.80
N GLU A 31 8.44 -3.07 18.78
CA GLU A 31 8.63 -1.70 19.25
C GLU A 31 9.12 -0.78 18.13
N THR A 32 9.84 -1.31 17.14
CA THR A 32 10.38 -0.52 16.02
C THR A 32 9.27 0.07 15.15
N PHE A 33 8.08 -0.54 15.11
CA PHE A 33 6.94 0.00 14.35
C PHE A 33 6.33 1.25 15.01
N PHE A 34 6.62 1.50 16.28
CA PHE A 34 6.21 2.73 16.97
C PHE A 34 7.21 3.87 16.80
N GLU A 35 8.40 3.60 16.25
CA GLU A 35 9.40 4.61 15.94
C GLU A 35 9.05 5.40 14.67
N SER A 36 9.83 6.45 14.41
CA SER A 36 9.61 7.36 13.28
C SER A 36 9.56 6.62 11.92
N CYS A 37 10.42 5.63 11.72
CA CYS A 37 10.45 4.82 10.49
C CYS A 37 9.25 3.87 10.31
N GLY A 38 8.44 3.68 11.35
CA GLY A 38 7.21 2.90 11.31
C GLY A 38 5.99 3.81 11.19
N VAL A 39 5.29 4.00 12.30
CA VAL A 39 3.99 4.67 12.35
C VAL A 39 4.02 6.11 11.82
N ALA A 40 5.07 6.89 12.13
CA ALA A 40 5.12 8.30 11.73
C ALA A 40 5.30 8.44 10.20
N ASP A 41 6.22 7.66 9.62
CA ASP A 41 6.46 7.66 8.18
C ASP A 41 5.23 7.17 7.38
N VAL A 42 4.56 6.12 7.88
CA VAL A 42 3.32 5.63 7.28
C VAL A 42 2.23 6.72 7.30
N ILE A 43 2.02 7.38 8.44
CA ILE A 43 0.99 8.43 8.54
C ILE A 43 1.29 9.58 7.57
N THR A 44 2.51 10.13 7.57
CA THR A 44 2.85 11.27 6.71
C THR A 44 2.75 10.90 5.23
N THR A 45 3.17 9.68 4.86
CA THR A 45 3.07 9.19 3.48
C THR A 45 1.63 8.98 3.05
N CYS A 46 0.77 8.45 3.92
CA CYS A 46 -0.66 8.24 3.63
C CYS A 46 -1.46 9.54 3.58
N LEU A 47 -0.96 10.65 4.14
CA LEU A 47 -1.63 11.96 4.12
C LEU A 47 -1.08 12.91 3.04
N GLY A 48 0.22 12.85 2.73
CA GLY A 48 0.87 13.83 1.86
C GLY A 48 1.78 13.24 0.78
N GLY A 49 2.01 11.92 0.78
CA GLY A 49 2.99 11.28 -0.10
C GLY A 49 2.60 11.27 -1.59
N ARG A 50 3.63 11.14 -2.45
CA ARG A 50 3.47 11.00 -3.90
C ARG A 50 2.59 9.80 -4.28
N ASN A 51 2.78 8.66 -3.61
CA ASN A 51 1.94 7.48 -3.80
C ASN A 51 0.46 7.79 -3.58
N ARG A 52 0.11 8.49 -2.50
CA ARG A 52 -1.27 8.92 -2.21
C ARG A 52 -1.81 9.83 -3.31
N ARG A 53 -1.05 10.86 -3.69
CA ARG A 53 -1.47 11.84 -4.72
C ARG A 53 -1.75 11.19 -6.07
N ILE A 54 -0.88 10.26 -6.50
CA ILE A 54 -1.05 9.56 -7.79
C ILE A 54 -2.19 8.54 -7.72
N ALA A 55 -2.32 7.78 -6.62
CA ALA A 55 -3.43 6.86 -6.43
C ALA A 55 -4.79 7.58 -6.43
N GLU A 56 -4.88 8.75 -5.80
CA GLU A 56 -6.08 9.60 -5.85
C GLU A 56 -6.39 10.05 -7.29
N ALA A 57 -5.39 10.50 -8.04
CA ALA A 57 -5.57 10.89 -9.43
C ALA A 57 -5.99 9.70 -10.32
N ARG A 58 -5.49 8.49 -10.07
CA ARG A 58 -5.87 7.25 -10.77
C ARG A 58 -7.36 6.97 -10.64
N VAL A 59 -7.90 7.13 -9.43
CA VAL A 59 -9.33 6.91 -9.13
C VAL A 59 -10.18 8.01 -9.77
N LEU A 60 -9.76 9.27 -9.68
CA LEU A 60 -10.56 10.40 -10.20
C LEU A 60 -10.56 10.50 -11.74
N THR A 61 -9.48 10.09 -12.39
CA THR A 61 -9.29 10.31 -13.84
C THR A 61 -9.37 9.05 -14.68
N GLY A 62 -9.20 7.87 -14.08
CA GLY A 62 -9.10 6.61 -14.82
C GLY A 62 -7.79 6.41 -15.58
N LYS A 63 -6.89 7.42 -15.64
CA LYS A 63 -5.60 7.32 -16.35
C LYS A 63 -4.69 6.28 -15.71
N THR A 64 -3.86 5.61 -16.51
CA THR A 64 -2.89 4.63 -15.99
C THR A 64 -1.81 5.28 -15.11
N PHE A 65 -1.21 4.50 -14.21
CA PHE A 65 -0.12 4.97 -13.35
C PHE A 65 1.06 5.54 -14.15
N ASP A 66 1.40 4.96 -15.31
CA ASP A 66 2.49 5.44 -16.16
C ASP A 66 2.24 6.82 -16.76
N VAL A 67 0.98 7.14 -17.07
CA VAL A 67 0.58 8.46 -17.58
C VAL A 67 0.65 9.47 -16.43
N LEU A 68 0.07 9.13 -15.28
CA LEU A 68 0.05 10.01 -14.11
C LEU A 68 1.46 10.28 -13.55
N GLU A 69 2.33 9.27 -13.54
CA GLU A 69 3.74 9.44 -13.17
C GLU A 69 4.42 10.49 -14.05
N ARG A 70 4.26 10.37 -15.39
CA ARG A 70 4.85 11.32 -16.35
C ARG A 70 4.28 12.74 -16.19
N GLU A 71 2.98 12.86 -15.96
CA GLU A 71 2.31 14.16 -15.85
C GLU A 71 2.54 14.87 -14.52
N MET A 72 2.71 14.12 -13.41
CA MET A 72 2.61 14.70 -12.06
C MET A 72 3.88 14.57 -11.22
N LEU A 73 4.84 13.70 -11.60
CA LEU A 73 6.01 13.42 -10.78
C LEU A 73 7.32 14.05 -11.29
N ASN A 74 7.30 14.78 -12.42
CA ASN A 74 8.46 15.54 -12.94
C ASN A 74 9.77 14.72 -12.96
N GLY A 75 9.69 13.47 -13.43
CA GLY A 75 10.83 12.55 -13.51
C GLY A 75 11.07 11.68 -12.27
N GLN A 76 10.33 11.89 -11.17
CA GLN A 76 10.38 11.01 -10.01
C GLN A 76 9.55 9.72 -10.25
N LYS A 77 9.94 8.63 -9.61
CA LYS A 77 9.29 7.31 -9.74
C LYS A 77 8.26 7.04 -8.65
N LEU A 78 7.17 6.39 -9.03
CA LEU A 78 6.15 5.86 -8.14
C LEU A 78 6.60 4.48 -7.63
N GLN A 79 7.08 4.44 -6.38
CA GLN A 79 7.64 3.20 -5.81
C GLN A 79 6.54 2.26 -5.30
N GLY A 80 5.40 2.79 -4.84
CA GLY A 80 4.40 1.99 -4.13
C GLY A 80 3.76 0.89 -4.99
N THR A 81 3.55 1.14 -6.28
CA THR A 81 3.01 0.14 -7.21
C THR A 81 4.01 -1.00 -7.43
N THR A 82 5.27 -0.66 -7.72
CA THR A 82 6.34 -1.66 -7.90
C THR A 82 6.54 -2.52 -6.65
N THR A 83 6.57 -1.90 -5.46
CA THR A 83 6.68 -2.63 -4.19
C THR A 83 5.47 -3.54 -3.95
N ALA A 84 4.24 -3.11 -4.28
CA ALA A 84 3.06 -3.97 -4.16
C ALA A 84 3.15 -5.21 -5.06
N LYS A 85 3.72 -5.07 -6.27
CA LYS A 85 3.97 -6.18 -7.19
C LYS A 85 4.99 -7.18 -6.63
N GLU A 86 6.08 -6.68 -6.08
CA GLU A 86 7.14 -7.53 -5.49
C GLU A 86 6.63 -8.27 -4.24
N ILE A 87 5.93 -7.58 -3.34
CA ILE A 87 5.33 -8.19 -2.15
C ILE A 87 4.30 -9.24 -2.55
N HIS A 88 3.39 -8.93 -3.49
CA HIS A 88 2.38 -9.91 -3.92
C HIS A 88 3.03 -11.16 -4.53
N ALA A 89 4.04 -11.01 -5.38
CA ALA A 89 4.75 -12.14 -5.97
C ALA A 89 5.37 -13.05 -4.89
N LEU A 90 5.99 -12.46 -3.85
CA LEU A 90 6.52 -13.23 -2.72
C LEU A 90 5.42 -13.95 -1.94
N LEU A 91 4.32 -13.27 -1.62
CA LEU A 91 3.20 -13.86 -0.87
C LEU A 91 2.50 -14.97 -1.64
N ASP A 92 2.37 -14.83 -2.96
CA ASP A 92 1.78 -15.82 -3.86
C ASP A 92 2.66 -17.07 -3.95
N GLN A 93 3.98 -16.87 -4.09
CA GLN A 93 4.95 -17.96 -4.08
C GLN A 93 4.89 -18.78 -2.77
N GLU A 94 4.67 -18.11 -1.64
CA GLU A 94 4.53 -18.75 -0.32
C GLU A 94 3.10 -19.29 -0.05
N GLY A 95 2.12 -19.01 -0.93
CA GLY A 95 0.73 -19.44 -0.76
C GLY A 95 -0.05 -18.73 0.36
N ILE A 96 0.40 -17.54 0.78
CA ILE A 96 -0.12 -16.82 1.97
C ILE A 96 -0.74 -15.46 1.65
N THR A 97 -1.11 -15.18 0.40
CA THR A 97 -1.78 -13.91 0.01
C THR A 97 -3.02 -13.61 0.84
N HIS A 98 -3.76 -14.64 1.25
CA HIS A 98 -4.93 -14.55 2.11
C HIS A 98 -4.64 -14.02 3.53
N GLU A 99 -3.41 -14.10 4.02
CA GLU A 99 -3.00 -13.54 5.31
C GLU A 99 -2.72 -12.02 5.25
N PHE A 100 -2.60 -11.46 4.04
CA PHE A 100 -2.29 -10.05 3.77
C PHE A 100 -3.33 -9.45 2.80
N PRO A 101 -4.61 -9.36 3.21
CA PRO A 101 -5.69 -8.95 2.34
C PRO A 101 -5.53 -7.52 1.80
N LEU A 102 -4.98 -6.58 2.58
CA LEU A 102 -4.80 -5.20 2.11
C LEU A 102 -3.66 -5.10 1.09
N PHE A 103 -2.50 -5.71 1.32
CA PHE A 103 -1.42 -5.77 0.34
C PHE A 103 -1.89 -6.42 -0.97
N THR A 104 -2.61 -7.53 -0.86
CA THR A 104 -3.17 -8.24 -2.01
C THR A 104 -4.16 -7.36 -2.77
N ARG A 105 -5.09 -6.69 -2.08
CA ARG A 105 -6.05 -5.78 -2.74
C ARG A 105 -5.38 -4.61 -3.44
N VAL A 106 -4.37 -3.99 -2.82
CA VAL A 106 -3.61 -2.90 -3.46
C VAL A 106 -2.98 -3.40 -4.75
N TYR A 107 -2.33 -4.57 -4.74
CA TYR A 107 -1.80 -5.18 -5.96
C TYR A 107 -2.89 -5.38 -7.03
N ARG A 108 -4.01 -6.00 -6.68
CA ARG A 108 -5.09 -6.30 -7.63
C ARG A 108 -5.75 -5.04 -8.20
N ILE A 109 -5.89 -3.97 -7.42
CA ILE A 109 -6.35 -2.67 -7.92
C ILE A 109 -5.34 -2.06 -8.89
N CYS A 110 -4.05 -2.23 -8.62
CA CYS A 110 -2.99 -1.67 -9.45
C CYS A 110 -2.74 -2.44 -10.76
N TYR A 111 -2.94 -3.76 -10.77
CA TYR A 111 -2.47 -4.64 -11.85
C TYR A 111 -3.50 -5.64 -12.40
N GLU A 112 -4.64 -5.85 -11.74
CA GLU A 112 -5.69 -6.81 -12.15
C GLU A 112 -7.07 -6.16 -12.34
N ASP A 113 -7.11 -4.83 -12.48
CA ASP A 113 -8.34 -4.06 -12.71
C ASP A 113 -9.44 -4.27 -11.66
N LEU A 114 -9.07 -4.64 -10.42
CA LEU A 114 -10.01 -4.64 -9.31
C LEU A 114 -10.49 -3.21 -9.05
N ALA A 115 -11.81 -3.03 -8.95
CA ALA A 115 -12.40 -1.70 -8.73
C ALA A 115 -11.88 -1.09 -7.40
N PRO A 116 -11.41 0.18 -7.38
CA PRO A 116 -10.84 0.80 -6.18
C PRO A 116 -11.78 0.83 -4.97
N GLU A 117 -13.09 0.75 -5.19
CA GLU A 117 -14.13 0.68 -4.17
C GLU A 117 -13.96 -0.56 -3.26
N HIS A 118 -13.35 -1.62 -3.78
CA HIS A 118 -13.10 -2.86 -3.04
C HIS A 118 -11.94 -2.78 -2.05
N ILE A 119 -11.24 -1.64 -1.95
CA ILE A 119 -10.12 -1.48 -1.01
C ILE A 119 -10.54 -1.72 0.46
N VAL A 120 -11.81 -1.44 0.80
CA VAL A 120 -12.36 -1.53 2.16
C VAL A 120 -13.41 -2.62 2.36
N THR A 121 -13.77 -3.37 1.31
CA THR A 121 -14.70 -4.50 1.44
C THR A 121 -14.03 -5.58 2.29
N ASP A 122 -14.66 -6.09 3.34
CA ASP A 122 -14.10 -7.16 4.20
C ASP A 122 -12.67 -6.84 4.72
N LEU A 123 -12.45 -5.62 5.22
CA LEU A 123 -11.25 -5.20 5.99
C LEU A 123 -11.48 -5.34 7.50
#